data_AF-A0A9X4ATR8-F1
#
_entry.id   AF-A0A9X4ATR8-F1
#
_cell.length_a   1.000
_cell.length_b   1.000
_cell.length_c   1.000
_cell.angle_alpha   90.00
_cell.angle_beta   90.00
_cell.angle_gamma   90.00
#
_symmetry.space_group_name_H-M   'P 1'
#
loop_
_entity.id
_entity.type
_entity.pdbx_description
1 polymer ?
#
loop_
_entity_poly.entity_id
_entity_poly.type
_entity_poly.pdbx_seq_one_letter_code
_entity_poly.pdbx_strand_id
1 'polypeptide(L)'
;MQQSKLLPSDGAANDFFGHDVALSENTALVGAYGDDDQGDASGSAYVFFFGELKSNGEACTAGLHCASGICVDGVCCDDACGGGSPSDCQACSVMMGAAVDGVCAALAAGTECRASTDVCDMAETCDGTAKNCPFDGVKPFGTECRAAAGACDVPEACDGVTINCPFDVMKPFGTECRASAGVCDVAETCDGALADCPADAKAAPGTECRASAGVCDVAETCDGTLDDCPGDAQAPDGTPCQGGACISGACESGTGGSGGGSGGGSGGSGGGPIAEEGGCDCRAAPGTPSGSPGPLLGLLGLGLLALRHRRSAAPKSGC
;
A
#
# COMPACT_ATOMS: atom_id res chain seq x y z
N MET A 1 3.74 43.72 54.18
CA MET A 1 5.09 44.09 53.68
C MET A 1 5.07 43.94 52.18
N GLN A 2 5.50 44.97 51.44
CA GLN A 2 5.73 44.88 50.00
C GLN A 2 7.06 44.14 49.79
N GLN A 3 7.08 43.14 48.90
CA GLN A 3 8.30 42.37 48.60
C GLN A 3 9.05 42.91 47.38
N SER A 4 8.33 43.33 46.33
CA SER A 4 8.91 43.97 45.14
C SER A 4 7.91 44.93 44.48
N LYS A 5 8.43 45.77 43.58
CA LYS A 5 7.62 46.58 42.66
C LYS A 5 7.81 45.98 41.27
N LEU A 6 6.71 45.61 40.62
CA LEU A 6 6.73 45.16 39.23
C LEU A 6 6.64 46.39 38.33
N LEU A 7 7.55 46.46 37.36
CA LEU A 7 7.59 47.50 36.35
C LEU A 7 7.83 46.84 34.99
N PRO A 8 7.23 47.36 33.92
CA PRO A 8 7.61 47.00 32.56
C PRO A 8 9.07 47.40 32.29
N SER A 9 9.76 46.66 31.43
CA SER A 9 11.18 46.91 31.09
C SER A 9 11.40 48.15 30.24
N ASP A 10 10.40 48.51 29.46
CA ASP A 10 10.31 49.52 28.40
C ASP A 10 9.24 50.58 28.71
N GLY A 11 8.49 50.43 29.81
CA GLY A 11 7.30 51.25 30.03
C GLY A 11 7.56 52.76 29.99
N ALA A 12 6.76 53.42 29.17
CA ALA A 12 6.71 54.84 28.94
C ALA A 12 5.45 55.49 29.55
N ALA A 13 5.35 56.80 29.38
CA ALA A 13 4.19 57.55 29.85
C ALA A 13 2.99 57.27 28.94
N ASN A 14 1.85 56.97 29.55
CA ASN A 14 0.59 56.61 28.88
C ASN A 14 0.52 55.18 28.33
N ASP A 15 1.43 54.29 28.70
CA ASP A 15 1.29 52.86 28.34
C ASP A 15 0.19 52.16 29.15
N PHE A 16 -0.17 52.75 30.30
CA PHE A 16 -1.16 52.25 31.24
C PHE A 16 -0.86 50.82 31.73
N PHE A 17 0.42 50.50 31.96
CA PHE A 17 0.81 49.23 32.59
C PHE A 17 0.06 49.00 33.91
N GLY A 18 -0.52 47.81 34.06
CA GLY A 18 -1.33 47.44 35.21
C GLY A 18 -2.83 47.69 35.03
N HIS A 19 -3.27 48.11 33.84
CA HIS A 19 -4.69 48.31 33.55
C HIS A 19 -5.50 47.01 33.71
N ASP A 20 -5.00 45.92 33.12
CA ASP A 20 -5.57 44.58 33.24
C ASP A 20 -4.53 43.63 33.85
N VAL A 21 -4.96 42.76 34.77
CA VAL A 21 -4.08 41.79 35.43
C VAL A 21 -4.78 40.44 35.49
N ALA A 22 -4.08 39.38 35.09
CA ALA A 22 -4.49 38.00 35.30
C ALA A 22 -3.40 37.24 36.08
N LEU A 23 -3.82 36.35 36.97
CA LEU A 23 -2.93 35.52 37.77
C LEU A 23 -3.27 34.05 37.53
N SER A 24 -2.24 33.22 37.38
CA SER A 24 -2.36 31.77 37.34
C SER A 24 -1.14 31.16 38.03
N GLU A 25 -1.37 30.43 39.13
CA GLU A 25 -0.33 29.81 39.96
C GLU A 25 0.81 30.78 40.31
N ASN A 26 1.95 30.65 39.61
CA ASN A 26 3.19 31.40 39.81
C ASN A 26 3.44 32.46 38.72
N THR A 27 2.44 32.77 37.91
CA THR A 27 2.55 33.67 36.76
C THR A 27 1.53 34.81 36.86
N ALA A 28 2.00 36.04 36.68
CA ALA A 28 1.18 37.24 36.51
C ALA A 28 1.31 37.75 35.08
N LEU A 29 0.17 37.94 34.41
CA LEU A 29 0.08 38.63 33.13
C LEU A 29 -0.48 40.03 33.38
N VAL A 30 0.23 41.06 32.93
CA VAL A 30 -0.12 42.46 33.15
C VAL A 30 -0.21 43.19 31.82
N GLY A 31 -1.36 43.78 31.53
CA GLY A 31 -1.59 44.55 30.30
C GLY A 31 -1.15 46.00 30.42
N ALA A 32 -0.66 46.55 29.31
CA ALA A 32 -0.37 47.97 29.08
C ALA A 32 -0.99 48.36 27.74
N TYR A 33 -2.29 48.66 27.71
CA TYR A 33 -3.04 48.81 26.46
C TYR A 33 -2.64 50.06 25.66
N GLY A 34 -2.00 51.04 26.29
CA GLY A 34 -1.59 52.28 25.64
C GLY A 34 -0.18 52.25 25.05
N ASP A 35 0.55 51.15 25.24
CA ASP A 35 1.92 50.98 24.75
C ASP A 35 1.96 51.16 23.22
N ASP A 36 2.85 52.05 22.76
CA ASP A 36 2.94 52.50 21.38
C ASP A 36 4.25 52.10 20.67
N ASP A 37 5.08 51.23 21.28
CA ASP A 37 6.37 50.81 20.75
C ASP A 37 6.28 50.13 19.37
N GLN A 38 5.14 49.51 19.04
CA GLN A 38 4.86 48.89 17.73
C GLN A 38 3.71 49.55 16.96
N GLY A 39 3.38 50.80 17.30
CA GLY A 39 2.34 51.61 16.66
C GLY A 39 1.35 52.19 17.66
N ASP A 40 0.62 53.23 17.26
CA ASP A 40 -0.30 53.97 18.14
C ASP A 40 -1.23 53.05 18.96
N ALA A 41 -1.04 53.04 20.29
CA ALA A 41 -1.78 52.20 21.25
C ALA A 41 -1.89 50.73 20.81
N SER A 42 -0.80 50.19 20.25
CA SER A 42 -0.68 48.79 19.85
C SER A 42 -0.90 47.83 21.03
N GLY A 43 -0.55 48.29 22.24
CA GLY A 43 -0.70 47.59 23.49
C GLY A 43 0.34 46.48 23.68
N SER A 44 0.75 46.28 24.92
CA SER A 44 1.68 45.23 25.33
C SER A 44 1.14 44.40 26.48
N ALA A 45 1.68 43.19 26.63
CA ALA A 45 1.42 42.31 27.75
C ALA A 45 2.74 41.82 28.35
N TYR A 46 2.84 41.90 29.67
CA TYR A 46 4.03 41.58 30.43
C TYR A 46 3.78 40.35 31.30
N VAL A 47 4.71 39.40 31.26
CA VAL A 47 4.62 38.15 32.01
C VAL A 47 5.66 38.16 33.13
N PHE A 48 5.22 38.01 34.36
CA PHE A 48 6.09 37.87 35.53
C PHE A 48 5.93 36.49 36.13
N PHE A 49 7.03 35.74 36.24
CA PHE A 49 7.09 34.49 36.99
C PHE A 49 7.65 34.74 38.39
N PHE A 50 6.98 34.24 39.41
CA PHE A 50 7.36 34.37 40.81
C PHE A 50 7.51 33.01 41.52
N GLY A 51 7.58 31.92 40.74
CA GLY A 51 7.97 30.61 41.25
C GLY A 51 9.49 30.47 41.40
N GLU A 52 9.93 29.37 42.02
CA GLU A 52 11.34 28.99 42.01
C GLU A 52 11.73 28.59 40.58
N LEU A 53 12.81 29.18 40.07
CA LEU A 53 13.37 28.81 38.78
C LEU A 53 14.00 27.42 38.88
N LYS A 54 13.64 26.57 37.93
CA LYS A 54 14.10 25.19 37.85
C LYS A 54 15.47 25.10 37.21
N SER A 55 16.27 24.16 37.69
CA SER A 55 17.56 23.78 37.15
C SER A 55 17.41 22.93 35.89
N ASN A 56 18.49 22.79 35.12
CA ASN A 56 18.47 21.95 33.93
C ASN A 56 18.12 20.49 34.27
N GLY A 57 17.27 19.88 33.45
CA GLY A 57 16.78 18.51 33.58
C GLY A 57 15.49 18.37 34.38
N GLU A 58 15.04 19.42 35.05
CA GLU A 58 13.75 19.42 35.74
C GLU A 58 12.60 19.66 34.76
N ALA A 59 11.44 19.04 35.03
CA ALA A 59 10.28 19.13 34.17
C ALA A 59 9.73 20.56 34.06
N CYS A 60 9.43 21.00 32.85
CA CYS A 60 8.90 22.32 32.53
C CYS A 60 7.77 22.24 31.50
N THR A 61 6.95 23.30 31.46
CA THR A 61 5.88 23.49 30.47
C THR A 61 6.01 24.83 29.74
N ALA A 62 6.94 25.69 30.18
CA ALA A 62 7.25 26.98 29.59
C ALA A 62 8.70 27.35 29.95
N GLY A 63 9.38 28.08 29.05
CA GLY A 63 10.77 28.51 29.25
C GLY A 63 10.98 29.36 30.51
N LEU A 64 9.97 30.17 30.87
CA LEU A 64 9.98 31.00 32.08
C LEU A 64 10.05 30.22 33.39
N HIS A 65 9.82 28.89 33.38
CA HIS A 65 10.02 28.04 34.56
C HIS A 65 11.49 27.70 34.80
N CYS A 66 12.35 27.88 33.80
CA CYS A 66 13.73 27.42 33.79
C CYS A 66 14.69 28.57 34.06
N ALA A 67 15.74 28.34 34.85
CA ALA A 67 16.79 29.34 35.07
C ALA A 67 17.50 29.74 33.77
N SER A 68 17.57 28.81 32.80
CA SER A 68 18.06 29.06 31.44
C SER A 68 17.10 29.86 30.57
N GLY A 69 15.82 29.96 30.96
CA GLY A 69 14.74 30.50 30.13
C GLY A 69 14.28 29.55 29.02
N ILE A 70 14.81 28.32 28.95
CA ILE A 70 14.62 27.39 27.83
C ILE A 70 13.97 26.10 28.33
N CYS A 71 12.82 25.76 27.75
CA CYS A 71 12.09 24.53 28.02
C CYS A 71 11.94 23.75 26.72
N VAL A 72 12.66 22.64 26.59
CA VAL A 72 12.68 21.79 25.39
C VAL A 72 12.47 20.34 25.84
N ASP A 73 11.70 19.57 25.08
CA ASP A 73 11.38 18.17 25.40
C ASP A 73 10.75 17.95 26.79
N GLY A 74 10.05 18.98 27.29
CA GLY A 74 9.43 18.98 28.61
C GLY A 74 10.40 19.11 29.78
N VAL A 75 11.69 19.40 29.55
CA VAL A 75 12.70 19.64 30.59
C VAL A 75 13.45 20.96 30.39
N CYS A 76 13.93 21.55 31.48
CA CYS A 76 14.74 22.76 31.42
C CYS A 76 16.08 22.46 30.76
N CYS A 77 16.42 23.19 29.70
CA CYS A 77 17.57 22.88 28.87
C CYS A 77 18.70 23.89 29.06
N ASP A 78 19.96 23.45 28.91
CA ASP A 78 21.15 24.31 28.97
C ASP A 78 21.36 25.17 27.71
N ASP A 79 20.78 24.78 26.58
CA ASP A 79 20.83 25.49 25.30
C ASP A 79 19.50 25.36 24.55
N ALA A 80 19.28 26.19 23.52
CA ALA A 80 18.16 26.13 22.62
C ALA A 80 18.26 24.86 21.74
N CYS A 81 17.84 23.73 22.30
CA CYS A 81 17.96 22.45 21.64
C CYS A 81 17.03 22.36 20.44
N GLY A 82 17.60 21.93 19.30
CA GLY A 82 16.82 21.61 18.11
C GLY A 82 16.44 22.77 17.20
N GLY A 83 16.94 23.98 17.48
CA GLY A 83 16.65 25.16 16.64
C GLY A 83 15.15 25.49 16.52
N GLY A 84 14.29 24.89 17.37
CA GLY A 84 12.84 25.09 17.39
C GLY A 84 12.01 24.20 16.45
N SER A 85 12.59 23.17 15.81
CA SER A 85 11.82 22.21 15.00
C SER A 85 11.52 20.93 15.77
N PRO A 86 10.33 20.35 15.74
CA PRO A 86 10.07 19.03 16.36
C PRO A 86 10.70 17.84 15.59
N SER A 87 11.51 18.08 14.55
CA SER A 87 12.07 17.08 13.63
C SER A 87 13.56 17.31 13.36
N ASP A 88 14.31 17.68 14.40
CA ASP A 88 15.77 17.84 14.33
C ASP A 88 16.51 16.64 14.93
N CYS A 89 17.84 16.75 15.04
CA CYS A 89 18.73 15.70 15.53
C CYS A 89 19.34 16.00 16.89
N GLN A 90 18.65 16.74 17.74
CA GLN A 90 19.03 17.02 19.11
C GLN A 90 17.87 16.71 20.06
N ALA A 91 18.24 16.40 21.30
CA ALA A 91 17.27 16.29 22.37
C ALA A 91 17.87 16.81 23.66
N CYS A 92 16.98 17.22 24.56
CA CYS A 92 17.31 17.67 25.89
C CYS A 92 16.76 16.76 26.99
N SER A 93 15.79 15.89 26.69
CA SER A 93 15.33 14.87 27.63
C SER A 93 15.77 13.47 27.21
N VAL A 94 16.04 12.63 28.20
CA VAL A 94 16.36 11.21 28.00
C VAL A 94 15.21 10.50 27.28
N MET A 95 13.98 10.92 27.55
CA MET A 95 12.78 10.40 26.86
C MET A 95 12.81 10.66 25.36
N MET A 96 13.32 11.82 24.94
CA MET A 96 13.44 12.20 23.52
C MET A 96 14.76 11.75 22.89
N GLY A 97 15.63 11.06 23.64
CA GLY A 97 16.86 10.45 23.13
C GLY A 97 18.15 11.15 23.54
N ALA A 98 18.10 12.14 24.44
CA ALA A 98 19.30 12.75 25.02
C ALA A 98 20.01 11.77 25.97
N ALA A 99 21.30 11.96 26.20
CA ALA A 99 22.05 11.15 27.17
C ALA A 99 21.71 11.48 28.64
N VAL A 100 21.36 12.74 28.91
CA VAL A 100 21.08 13.28 30.25
C VAL A 100 19.99 14.34 30.14
N ASP A 101 19.04 14.34 31.07
CA ASP A 101 18.00 15.38 31.12
C ASP A 101 18.64 16.75 31.37
N GLY A 102 18.27 17.72 30.53
CA GLY A 102 18.70 19.11 30.63
C GLY A 102 19.99 19.47 29.91
N VAL A 103 20.60 18.51 29.22
CA VAL A 103 21.80 18.74 28.41
C VAL A 103 21.46 18.53 26.95
N CYS A 104 21.48 19.61 26.17
CA CYS A 104 21.25 19.55 24.74
C CYS A 104 22.41 18.86 24.04
N ALA A 105 22.13 17.72 23.40
CA ALA A 105 23.13 16.97 22.65
C ALA A 105 22.55 16.39 21.36
N ALA A 106 23.44 16.06 20.41
CA ALA A 106 23.04 15.34 19.21
C ALA A 106 22.48 13.96 19.58
N LEU A 107 21.40 13.57 18.91
CA LEU A 107 20.81 12.25 18.99
C LEU A 107 21.80 11.21 18.47
N ALA A 108 21.65 9.96 18.94
CA ALA A 108 22.47 8.85 18.48
C ALA A 108 22.35 8.65 16.96
N ALA A 109 23.43 8.13 16.36
CA ALA A 109 23.42 7.76 14.95
C ALA A 109 22.35 6.69 14.67
N GLY A 110 21.56 6.89 13.63
CA GLY A 110 20.46 6.00 13.25
C GLY A 110 19.10 6.36 13.88
N THR A 111 19.02 7.36 14.77
CA THR A 111 17.73 7.86 15.25
C THR A 111 16.96 8.51 14.09
N GLU A 112 15.74 8.05 13.83
CA GLU A 112 14.85 8.63 12.82
C GLU A 112 14.38 10.02 13.27
N CYS A 113 14.70 11.04 12.47
CA CYS A 113 14.32 12.43 12.74
C CYS A 113 13.20 12.92 11.82
N ARG A 114 12.98 12.23 10.69
CA ARG A 114 11.78 12.38 9.87
C ARG A 114 11.40 11.00 9.32
N ALA A 115 10.14 10.64 9.54
CA ALA A 115 9.56 9.40 9.02
C ALA A 115 9.26 9.54 7.52
N SER A 116 9.39 8.41 6.82
CA SER A 116 8.90 8.24 5.44
C SER A 116 7.38 8.49 5.39
N THR A 117 6.92 9.36 4.50
CA THR A 117 5.50 9.65 4.29
C THR A 117 4.85 8.77 3.23
N ASP A 118 5.63 8.27 2.27
CA ASP A 118 5.20 7.32 1.25
C ASP A 118 6.36 6.37 0.86
N VAL A 119 6.14 5.40 -0.02
CA VAL A 119 7.08 4.32 -0.34
C VAL A 119 8.32 4.78 -1.13
N CYS A 120 8.27 5.90 -1.84
CA CYS A 120 9.44 6.51 -2.51
C CYS A 120 10.10 7.61 -1.69
N ASP A 121 9.55 7.89 -0.51
CA ASP A 121 10.14 8.77 0.47
C ASP A 121 11.25 8.02 1.24
N MET A 122 12.34 8.71 1.61
CA MET A 122 13.37 8.13 2.47
C MET A 122 13.23 8.67 3.88
N ALA A 123 13.04 7.82 4.89
CA ALA A 123 13.21 8.29 6.27
C ALA A 123 14.64 8.80 6.52
N GLU A 124 14.78 9.97 7.13
CA GLU A 124 16.07 10.54 7.49
C GLU A 124 16.44 10.17 8.91
N THR A 125 17.72 9.87 9.05
CA THR A 125 18.30 9.48 10.32
C THR A 125 19.43 10.43 10.69
N CYS A 126 19.56 10.67 11.99
CA CYS A 126 20.68 11.41 12.54
C CYS A 126 21.97 10.64 12.34
N ASP A 127 23.06 11.35 12.07
CA ASP A 127 24.39 10.75 11.92
C ASP A 127 25.18 10.63 13.23
N GLY A 128 24.61 11.12 14.34
CA GLY A 128 25.26 11.15 15.65
C GLY A 128 26.02 12.45 15.97
N THR A 129 26.10 13.37 15.01
CA THR A 129 26.92 14.59 15.11
C THR A 129 26.22 15.86 14.64
N ALA A 130 25.40 15.75 13.59
CA ALA A 130 24.62 16.84 13.04
C ALA A 130 23.49 17.24 13.99
N LYS A 131 23.29 18.55 14.13
CA LYS A 131 22.22 19.13 14.94
C LYS A 131 20.87 19.09 14.25
N ASN A 132 20.87 19.29 12.95
CA ASN A 132 19.65 19.30 12.15
C ASN A 132 19.45 17.92 11.53
N CYS A 133 18.18 17.53 11.37
CA CYS A 133 17.84 16.41 10.53
C CYS A 133 18.34 16.68 9.09
N PRO A 134 18.85 15.67 8.39
CA PRO A 134 19.18 15.80 6.97
C PRO A 134 18.00 16.35 6.17
N PHE A 135 18.30 16.97 5.02
CA PHE A 135 17.26 17.42 4.11
C PHE A 135 16.43 16.23 3.61
N ASP A 136 15.15 16.50 3.35
CA ASP A 136 14.18 15.55 2.83
C ASP A 136 14.72 14.87 1.55
N GLY A 137 14.90 13.56 1.63
CA GLY A 137 15.48 12.70 0.63
C GLY A 137 14.43 11.82 -0.03
N VAL A 138 14.61 11.58 -1.32
CA VAL A 138 13.80 10.63 -2.11
C VAL A 138 14.60 9.39 -2.42
N LYS A 139 13.92 8.24 -2.53
CA LYS A 139 14.57 6.98 -2.91
C LYS A 139 15.19 7.10 -4.31
N PRO A 140 16.28 6.38 -4.61
CA PRO A 140 16.97 6.52 -5.89
C PRO A 140 16.07 6.11 -7.07
N PHE A 141 16.33 6.71 -8.23
CA PHE A 141 15.66 6.32 -9.49
C PHE A 141 15.76 4.81 -9.72
N GLY A 142 14.64 4.19 -10.09
CA GLY A 142 14.57 2.75 -10.36
C GLY A 142 14.33 1.89 -9.12
N THR A 143 14.18 2.48 -7.93
CA THR A 143 13.77 1.73 -6.74
C THR A 143 12.33 1.27 -6.89
N GLU A 144 12.11 -0.04 -6.95
CA GLU A 144 10.76 -0.60 -7.04
C GLU A 144 9.92 -0.16 -5.82
N CYS A 145 8.79 0.47 -6.09
CA CYS A 145 7.86 0.98 -5.08
C CYS A 145 6.52 0.24 -5.09
N ARG A 146 6.21 -0.46 -6.19
CA ARG A 146 5.13 -1.42 -6.26
C ARG A 146 5.54 -2.55 -7.21
N ALA A 147 5.37 -3.78 -6.74
CA ALA A 147 5.55 -4.96 -7.59
C ALA A 147 4.36 -5.14 -8.52
N ALA A 148 4.61 -5.72 -9.70
CA ALA A 148 3.54 -6.13 -10.61
C ALA A 148 2.63 -7.18 -9.95
N ALA A 149 1.32 -6.95 -9.96
CA ALA A 149 0.31 -7.86 -9.42
C ALA A 149 0.02 -9.06 -10.35
N GLY A 150 0.37 -8.97 -11.64
CA GLY A 150 0.15 -10.04 -12.62
C GLY A 150 0.96 -9.87 -13.91
N ALA A 151 0.80 -10.79 -14.87
CA ALA A 151 1.57 -10.80 -16.11
C ALA A 151 1.29 -9.59 -17.03
N CYS A 152 0.16 -8.92 -16.86
CA CYS A 152 -0.25 -7.71 -17.57
C CYS A 152 -0.04 -6.43 -16.78
N ASP A 153 0.62 -6.49 -15.62
CA ASP A 153 0.95 -5.34 -14.79
C ASP A 153 2.43 -4.94 -14.95
N VAL A 154 2.72 -3.65 -14.85
CA VAL A 154 4.10 -3.11 -14.87
C VAL A 154 4.49 -2.79 -13.42
N PRO A 155 5.68 -3.21 -12.93
CA PRO A 155 6.15 -2.76 -11.64
C PRO A 155 6.55 -1.28 -11.72
N GLU A 156 6.17 -0.48 -10.73
CA GLU A 156 6.51 0.92 -10.63
C GLU A 156 7.79 1.09 -9.85
N ALA A 157 8.55 2.08 -10.29
CA ALA A 157 9.76 2.48 -9.64
C ALA A 157 9.73 3.98 -9.35
N CYS A 158 10.38 4.36 -8.25
CA CYS A 158 10.63 5.75 -7.91
C CYS A 158 11.37 6.46 -9.04
N ASP A 159 10.99 7.71 -9.28
CA ASP A 159 11.61 8.57 -10.30
C ASP A 159 12.92 9.24 -9.81
N GLY A 160 13.25 9.09 -8.54
CA GLY A 160 14.41 9.76 -7.92
C GLY A 160 14.23 11.25 -7.71
N VAL A 161 13.00 11.77 -7.80
CA VAL A 161 12.67 13.19 -7.70
C VAL A 161 11.49 13.43 -6.76
N THR A 162 10.48 12.57 -6.77
CA THR A 162 9.26 12.71 -5.96
C THR A 162 9.13 11.61 -4.91
N ILE A 163 8.45 11.94 -3.81
CA ILE A 163 8.23 11.03 -2.67
C ILE A 163 7.15 9.96 -2.93
N ASN A 164 6.27 10.20 -3.90
CA ASN A 164 5.14 9.32 -4.18
C ASN A 164 5.56 8.24 -5.19
N CYS A 165 5.07 7.01 -4.99
CA CYS A 165 5.16 6.02 -6.06
C CYS A 165 4.30 6.50 -7.25
N PRO A 166 4.75 6.31 -8.50
CA PRO A 166 3.90 6.53 -9.65
C PRO A 166 2.59 5.74 -9.53
N PHE A 167 1.55 6.24 -10.20
CA PHE A 167 0.29 5.53 -10.29
C PHE A 167 0.49 4.18 -10.99
N ASP A 168 -0.34 3.22 -10.60
CA ASP A 168 -0.44 1.90 -11.21
C ASP A 168 -0.61 1.97 -12.74
N VAL A 169 0.31 1.35 -13.48
CA VAL A 169 0.30 1.27 -14.95
C VAL A 169 0.19 -0.17 -15.42
N MET A 170 -0.91 -0.47 -16.12
CA MET A 170 -1.06 -1.73 -16.85
C MET A 170 -0.20 -1.76 -18.12
N LYS A 171 0.23 -2.95 -18.54
CA LYS A 171 0.86 -3.15 -19.85
C LYS A 171 -0.09 -2.72 -20.97
N PRO A 172 0.42 -2.21 -22.11
CA PRO A 172 -0.44 -1.79 -23.23
C PRO A 172 -1.35 -2.90 -23.76
N PHE A 173 -2.52 -2.52 -24.26
CA PHE A 173 -3.42 -3.44 -24.98
C PHE A 173 -2.67 -4.18 -26.10
N GLY A 174 -2.90 -5.49 -26.20
CA GLY A 174 -2.26 -6.34 -27.21
C GLY A 174 -0.88 -6.86 -26.81
N THR A 175 -0.35 -6.50 -25.64
CA THR A 175 0.91 -7.09 -25.14
C THR A 175 0.70 -8.56 -24.85
N GLU A 176 1.44 -9.45 -25.53
CA GLU A 176 1.37 -10.88 -25.27
C GLU A 176 1.77 -11.18 -23.81
N CYS A 177 0.88 -11.86 -23.09
CA CYS A 177 1.08 -12.22 -21.69
C CYS A 177 1.18 -13.73 -21.46
N ARG A 178 0.70 -14.53 -22.43
CA ARG A 178 0.96 -15.96 -22.53
C ARG A 178 1.09 -16.33 -24.01
N ALA A 179 2.20 -16.98 -24.35
CA ALA A 179 2.43 -17.48 -25.69
C ALA A 179 1.60 -18.73 -25.96
N SER A 180 1.26 -18.96 -27.23
CA SER A 180 0.62 -20.19 -27.70
C SER A 180 1.57 -21.39 -27.50
N ALA A 181 1.05 -22.46 -26.89
CA ALA A 181 1.71 -23.73 -26.62
C ALA A 181 1.54 -24.76 -27.75
N GLY A 182 0.65 -24.51 -28.72
CA GLY A 182 0.36 -25.43 -29.83
C GLY A 182 -0.55 -24.81 -30.88
N VAL A 183 -0.74 -25.48 -32.02
CA VAL A 183 -1.50 -24.93 -33.16
C VAL A 183 -2.99 -24.70 -32.86
N CYS A 184 -3.52 -25.35 -31.81
CA CYS A 184 -4.89 -25.18 -31.32
C CYS A 184 -4.97 -24.30 -30.07
N ASP A 185 -3.85 -23.70 -29.67
CA ASP A 185 -3.77 -22.80 -28.52
C ASP A 185 -3.66 -21.34 -28.96
N VAL A 186 -4.48 -20.46 -28.39
CA VAL A 186 -4.51 -19.04 -28.75
C VAL A 186 -3.66 -18.26 -27.75
N ALA A 187 -2.65 -17.53 -28.22
CA ALA A 187 -1.88 -16.65 -27.35
C ALA A 187 -2.76 -15.53 -26.77
N GLU A 188 -2.69 -15.29 -25.46
CA GLU A 188 -3.43 -14.22 -24.80
C GLU A 188 -2.63 -12.94 -24.77
N THR A 189 -3.38 -11.85 -24.87
CA THR A 189 -2.85 -10.51 -24.83
C THR A 189 -3.54 -9.71 -23.73
N CYS A 190 -2.80 -8.80 -23.14
CA CYS A 190 -3.33 -7.87 -22.16
C CYS A 190 -4.43 -7.01 -22.79
N ASP A 191 -5.48 -6.77 -22.03
CA ASP A 191 -6.58 -5.88 -22.42
C ASP A 191 -6.28 -4.39 -22.15
N GLY A 192 -5.13 -4.10 -21.51
CA GLY A 192 -4.72 -2.76 -21.12
C GLY A 192 -5.44 -2.21 -19.89
N ALA A 193 -6.20 -3.05 -19.16
CA ALA A 193 -7.00 -2.65 -18.02
C ALA A 193 -6.83 -3.55 -16.79
N LEU A 194 -6.56 -4.85 -16.98
CA LEU A 194 -6.41 -5.82 -15.90
C LEU A 194 -4.94 -6.25 -15.74
N ALA A 195 -4.55 -6.48 -14.48
CA ALA A 195 -3.20 -6.92 -14.11
C ALA A 195 -2.93 -8.36 -14.51
N ASP A 196 -3.97 -9.20 -14.52
CA ASP A 196 -3.87 -10.60 -14.88
C ASP A 196 -4.01 -10.80 -16.39
N CYS A 197 -3.26 -11.77 -16.91
CA CYS A 197 -3.48 -12.26 -18.27
C CYS A 197 -4.87 -12.90 -18.36
N PRO A 198 -5.60 -12.75 -19.48
CA PRO A 198 -6.85 -13.47 -19.69
C PRO A 198 -6.68 -14.98 -19.50
N ALA A 199 -7.81 -15.64 -19.19
CA ALA A 199 -7.82 -17.09 -19.06
C ALA A 199 -7.39 -17.76 -20.37
N ASP A 200 -6.68 -18.87 -20.22
CA ASP A 200 -6.15 -19.68 -21.31
C ASP A 200 -7.27 -20.09 -22.30
N ALA A 201 -7.17 -19.61 -23.53
CA ALA A 201 -8.13 -19.76 -24.60
C ALA A 201 -7.61 -20.72 -25.67
N LYS A 202 -8.47 -21.66 -26.08
CA LYS A 202 -8.20 -22.58 -27.20
C LYS A 202 -8.86 -22.08 -28.47
N ALA A 203 -8.29 -22.48 -29.60
CA ALA A 203 -8.89 -22.26 -30.91
C ALA A 203 -10.32 -22.86 -30.92
N ALA A 204 -11.26 -22.20 -31.58
CA ALA A 204 -12.64 -22.63 -31.56
C ALA A 204 -12.79 -24.09 -32.05
N PRO A 205 -13.68 -24.89 -31.45
CA PRO A 205 -13.90 -26.26 -31.90
C PRO A 205 -14.27 -26.28 -33.39
N GLY A 206 -13.61 -27.15 -34.16
CA GLY A 206 -13.75 -27.19 -35.62
C GLY A 206 -12.76 -26.30 -36.40
N THR A 207 -11.88 -25.54 -35.74
CA THR A 207 -10.79 -24.82 -36.40
C THR A 207 -9.82 -25.82 -37.02
N GLU A 208 -9.63 -25.79 -38.34
CA GLU A 208 -8.70 -26.69 -39.04
C GLU A 208 -7.27 -26.44 -38.55
N CYS A 209 -6.63 -27.49 -38.02
CA CYS A 209 -5.26 -27.44 -37.51
C CYS A 209 -4.28 -28.27 -38.35
N ARG A 210 -4.80 -29.22 -39.14
CA ARG A 210 -4.06 -29.88 -40.21
C ARG A 210 -4.99 -30.08 -41.40
N ALA A 211 -4.57 -29.57 -42.55
CA ALA A 211 -5.28 -29.78 -43.80
C ALA A 211 -5.16 -31.23 -44.28
N SER A 212 -6.20 -31.73 -44.94
CA SER A 212 -6.17 -33.02 -45.63
C SER A 212 -5.15 -33.02 -46.79
N ALA A 213 -4.28 -34.02 -46.81
CA ALA A 213 -3.31 -34.36 -47.85
C ALA A 213 -3.92 -35.12 -49.04
N GLY A 214 -5.24 -35.29 -49.09
CA GLY A 214 -5.95 -35.89 -50.22
C GLY A 214 -7.20 -36.67 -49.80
N VAL A 215 -7.88 -37.29 -50.78
CA VAL A 215 -9.15 -38.00 -50.55
C VAL A 215 -9.07 -39.18 -49.56
N CYS A 216 -7.86 -39.66 -49.25
CA CYS A 216 -7.61 -40.73 -48.28
C CYS A 216 -7.15 -40.22 -46.91
N ASP A 217 -7.22 -38.92 -46.69
CA ASP A 217 -6.73 -38.25 -45.49
C ASP A 217 -7.79 -37.31 -44.95
N VAL A 218 -8.02 -37.32 -43.63
CA VAL A 218 -9.05 -36.48 -43.00
C VAL A 218 -8.37 -35.23 -42.44
N ALA A 219 -8.94 -34.05 -42.69
CA ALA A 219 -8.44 -32.83 -42.03
C ALA A 219 -8.79 -32.85 -40.54
N GLU A 220 -7.83 -32.52 -39.67
CA GLU A 220 -8.04 -32.44 -38.24
C GLU A 220 -8.42 -31.03 -37.84
N THR A 221 -9.26 -30.99 -36.81
CA THR A 221 -9.74 -29.76 -36.25
C THR A 221 -9.49 -29.74 -34.76
N CYS A 222 -9.23 -28.56 -34.23
CA CYS A 222 -9.14 -28.32 -32.81
C CYS A 222 -10.44 -28.74 -32.11
N ASP A 223 -10.33 -29.34 -30.94
CA ASP A 223 -11.48 -29.77 -30.15
C ASP A 223 -12.03 -28.66 -29.23
N GLY A 224 -11.32 -27.52 -29.16
CA GLY A 224 -11.65 -26.39 -28.29
C GLY A 224 -11.19 -26.57 -26.84
N THR A 225 -10.37 -27.58 -26.54
CA THR A 225 -9.91 -27.90 -25.18
C THR A 225 -8.42 -28.23 -25.07
N LEU A 226 -7.80 -28.78 -26.13
CA LEU A 226 -6.38 -29.12 -26.17
C LEU A 226 -5.56 -28.10 -26.97
N ASP A 227 -4.29 -27.97 -26.59
CA ASP A 227 -3.32 -27.05 -27.20
C ASP A 227 -2.84 -27.56 -28.57
N ASP A 228 -2.76 -28.89 -28.68
CA ASP A 228 -2.28 -29.58 -29.86
C ASP A 228 -3.44 -30.02 -30.76
N CYS A 229 -3.14 -30.08 -32.06
CA CYS A 229 -4.02 -30.72 -33.02
C CYS A 229 -4.18 -32.21 -32.69
N PRO A 230 -5.37 -32.80 -32.84
CA PRO A 230 -5.52 -34.26 -32.78
C PRO A 230 -4.53 -34.97 -33.70
N GLY A 231 -4.18 -36.21 -33.35
CA GLY A 231 -3.31 -37.03 -34.19
C GLY A 231 -3.91 -37.27 -35.59
N ASP A 232 -3.03 -37.46 -36.57
CA ASP A 232 -3.36 -37.70 -37.98
C ASP A 232 -4.34 -38.88 -38.14
N ALA A 233 -5.51 -38.59 -38.69
CA ALA A 233 -6.61 -39.49 -38.94
C ALA A 233 -6.77 -39.73 -40.45
N GLN A 234 -6.77 -40.99 -40.82
CA GLN A 234 -6.91 -41.42 -42.21
C GLN A 234 -8.40 -41.56 -42.58
N ALA A 235 -8.73 -41.38 -43.87
CA ALA A 235 -10.06 -41.69 -44.35
C ALA A 235 -10.36 -43.19 -44.18
N PRO A 236 -11.62 -43.60 -43.94
CA PRO A 236 -11.96 -45.01 -43.76
C PRO A 236 -11.50 -45.87 -44.94
N ASP A 237 -10.96 -47.06 -44.64
CA ASP A 237 -10.61 -48.04 -45.68
C ASP A 237 -11.83 -48.31 -46.58
N GLY A 238 -11.62 -48.30 -47.90
CA GLY A 238 -12.69 -48.40 -48.90
C GLY A 238 -13.24 -47.07 -49.40
N THR A 239 -12.83 -45.93 -48.84
CA THR A 239 -13.19 -44.59 -49.37
C THR A 239 -12.76 -44.48 -50.84
N PRO A 240 -13.65 -44.11 -51.78
CA PRO A 240 -13.30 -44.05 -53.19
C PRO A 240 -12.23 -42.98 -53.47
N CYS A 241 -11.21 -43.35 -54.23
CA CYS A 241 -10.15 -42.44 -54.66
C CYS A 241 -9.84 -42.61 -56.16
N GLN A 242 -9.04 -41.71 -56.73
CA GLN A 242 -8.69 -41.75 -58.16
C GLN A 242 -7.98 -43.07 -58.52
N GLY A 243 -8.70 -44.01 -59.12
CA GLY A 243 -8.17 -45.29 -59.58
C GLY A 243 -8.34 -46.46 -58.60
N GLY A 244 -9.00 -46.28 -57.46
CA GLY A 244 -9.24 -47.38 -56.52
C GLY A 244 -9.86 -46.96 -55.18
N ALA A 245 -9.33 -47.48 -54.07
CA ALA A 245 -9.86 -47.24 -52.73
C ALA A 245 -8.74 -46.92 -51.72
N CYS A 246 -9.08 -46.16 -50.70
CA CYS A 246 -8.17 -45.86 -49.60
C CYS A 246 -7.88 -47.12 -48.77
N ILE A 247 -6.60 -47.38 -48.48
CA ILE A 247 -6.11 -48.44 -47.59
C ILE A 247 -5.00 -47.84 -46.75
N SER A 248 -5.17 -47.80 -45.42
CA SER A 248 -4.19 -47.23 -44.49
C SER A 248 -3.69 -45.83 -44.88
N GLY A 249 -4.62 -44.97 -45.32
CA GLY A 249 -4.35 -43.57 -45.72
C GLY A 249 -3.82 -43.37 -47.15
N ALA A 250 -3.54 -44.43 -47.90
CA ALA A 250 -3.07 -44.35 -49.28
C ALA A 250 -4.14 -44.77 -50.30
N CYS A 251 -4.17 -44.15 -51.48
CA CYS A 251 -5.05 -44.57 -52.57
C CYS A 251 -4.45 -45.75 -53.33
N GLU A 252 -5.02 -46.94 -53.17
CA GLU A 252 -4.54 -48.15 -53.84
C GLU A 252 -5.46 -48.55 -55.00
N SER A 253 -4.87 -48.86 -56.17
CA SER A 253 -5.62 -49.23 -57.38
C SER A 253 -6.11 -50.66 -57.32
N GLY A 254 -7.43 -50.87 -57.33
CA GLY A 254 -8.03 -52.20 -57.26
C GLY A 254 -7.81 -53.02 -58.54
N THR A 255 -6.83 -53.90 -58.57
CA THR A 255 -6.92 -55.11 -59.42
C THR A 255 -7.63 -56.19 -58.63
N GLY A 256 -8.93 -56.38 -58.91
CA GLY A 256 -9.67 -57.53 -58.39
C GLY A 256 -8.99 -58.84 -58.79
N GLY A 257 -8.69 -59.67 -57.80
CA GLY A 257 -8.16 -61.02 -57.99
C GLY A 257 -8.39 -61.88 -56.76
N SER A 258 -9.41 -62.74 -56.80
CA SER A 258 -9.78 -63.69 -55.76
C SER A 258 -8.70 -64.75 -55.48
N GLY A 259 -8.50 -65.05 -54.19
CA GLY A 259 -8.40 -66.44 -53.69
C GLY A 259 -7.01 -66.98 -53.32
N GLY A 260 -6.88 -67.51 -52.09
CA GLY A 260 -5.85 -68.47 -51.69
C GLY A 260 -5.60 -68.51 -50.18
N GLY A 261 -6.13 -69.52 -49.49
CA GLY A 261 -5.92 -69.76 -48.06
C GLY A 261 -4.66 -70.58 -47.72
N SER A 262 -4.59 -70.94 -46.42
CA SER A 262 -3.60 -71.79 -45.71
C SER A 262 -2.35 -71.04 -45.22
N GLY A 263 -1.93 -71.06 -43.95
CA GLY A 263 -2.34 -71.74 -42.72
C GLY A 263 -1.12 -71.83 -41.78
N GLY A 264 -1.32 -71.86 -40.44
CA GLY A 264 -0.41 -72.56 -39.52
C GLY A 264 0.25 -71.79 -38.36
N GLY A 265 -0.32 -71.96 -37.14
CA GLY A 265 0.37 -72.16 -35.85
C GLY A 265 1.06 -70.97 -35.16
N SER A 266 1.23 -70.86 -33.84
CA SER A 266 0.84 -71.63 -32.64
C SER A 266 1.29 -70.77 -31.44
N GLY A 267 0.59 -70.80 -30.29
CA GLY A 267 1.16 -70.32 -29.02
C GLY A 267 0.14 -69.74 -28.06
N GLY A 268 -0.50 -70.59 -27.26
CA GLY A 268 -1.37 -70.20 -26.16
C GLY A 268 -0.64 -70.08 -24.82
N SER A 269 -1.33 -69.49 -23.84
CA SER A 269 -1.41 -69.80 -22.39
C SER A 269 -2.17 -68.62 -21.76
N GLY A 270 -3.42 -68.74 -21.32
CA GLY A 270 -3.84 -69.35 -20.06
C GLY A 270 -3.96 -68.23 -19.00
N GLY A 271 -5.00 -68.07 -18.20
CA GLY A 271 -6.27 -68.77 -18.02
C GLY A 271 -6.96 -68.20 -16.77
N GLY A 272 -8.28 -68.24 -16.77
CA GLY A 272 -9.09 -68.48 -15.56
C GLY A 272 -9.50 -67.29 -14.67
N PRO A 273 -10.60 -67.46 -13.89
CA PRO A 273 -11.61 -66.42 -13.67
C PRO A 273 -11.93 -66.15 -12.18
N ILE A 274 -13.05 -65.45 -11.95
CA ILE A 274 -13.97 -65.34 -10.79
C ILE A 274 -13.85 -64.15 -9.80
N ALA A 275 -14.92 -63.33 -9.86
CA ALA A 275 -15.74 -62.71 -8.80
C ALA A 275 -15.11 -61.91 -7.63
N GLU A 276 -15.55 -60.68 -7.40
CA GLU A 276 -16.62 -60.31 -6.44
C GLU A 276 -16.84 -58.79 -6.34
N GLU A 277 -18.11 -58.42 -6.22
CA GLU A 277 -18.78 -57.36 -5.41
C GLU A 277 -18.01 -56.15 -4.83
N GLY A 278 -18.66 -54.98 -4.92
CA GLY A 278 -18.39 -53.76 -4.13
C GLY A 278 -18.35 -52.51 -5.02
N GLY A 279 -19.36 -51.64 -5.16
CA GLY A 279 -20.41 -51.26 -4.23
C GLY A 279 -19.97 -50.04 -3.41
N CYS A 280 -20.20 -48.83 -3.93
CA CYS A 280 -20.39 -47.61 -3.13
C CYS A 280 -21.13 -46.52 -3.94
N ASP A 281 -22.44 -46.45 -3.69
CA ASP A 281 -23.32 -45.30 -3.87
C ASP A 281 -22.75 -44.03 -3.22
N CYS A 282 -23.01 -42.87 -3.82
CA CYS A 282 -23.28 -41.62 -3.07
C CYS A 282 -24.22 -40.73 -3.89
N ARG A 283 -25.44 -40.61 -3.39
CA ARG A 283 -26.57 -39.84 -3.93
C ARG A 283 -26.78 -38.60 -3.04
N ALA A 284 -27.01 -37.46 -3.68
CA ALA A 284 -27.79 -36.26 -3.29
C ALA A 284 -27.79 -35.70 -1.84
N ALA A 285 -27.78 -34.35 -1.78
CA ALA A 285 -28.07 -33.47 -0.63
C ALA A 285 -29.40 -33.78 0.09
N PRO A 286 -29.62 -33.36 1.36
CA PRO A 286 -30.14 -32.00 1.65
C PRO A 286 -29.83 -31.39 3.05
N GLY A 287 -30.13 -30.09 3.21
CA GLY A 287 -30.86 -29.57 4.38
C GLY A 287 -30.11 -28.98 5.60
N THR A 288 -30.23 -27.65 5.76
CA THR A 288 -30.20 -26.90 7.05
C THR A 288 -31.38 -27.30 7.96
N PRO A 289 -31.38 -27.15 9.32
CA PRO A 289 -31.62 -25.83 9.98
C PRO A 289 -31.11 -25.66 11.45
N SER A 290 -31.45 -24.49 12.05
CA SER A 290 -31.48 -24.13 13.50
C SER A 290 -30.19 -23.52 14.10
N GLY A 291 -30.16 -22.44 14.89
CA GLY A 291 -31.17 -21.55 15.49
C GLY A 291 -30.65 -20.92 16.81
N SER A 292 -30.57 -19.57 16.86
CA SER A 292 -30.79 -18.64 18.03
C SER A 292 -29.83 -18.63 19.26
N PRO A 293 -29.93 -17.67 20.24
CA PRO A 293 -29.95 -16.18 20.19
C PRO A 293 -29.10 -15.43 21.29
N GLY A 294 -28.81 -14.12 21.07
CA GLY A 294 -28.61 -13.00 22.07
C GLY A 294 -27.38 -13.02 23.01
N PRO A 295 -27.02 -11.93 23.76
CA PRO A 295 -27.68 -10.62 24.01
C PRO A 295 -26.81 -9.37 23.64
N LEU A 296 -27.37 -8.19 23.27
CA LEU A 296 -27.84 -7.08 24.12
C LEU A 296 -26.81 -6.57 25.17
N LEU A 297 -26.04 -5.53 24.81
CA LEU A 297 -25.34 -4.65 25.76
C LEU A 297 -25.72 -3.19 25.47
N GLY A 298 -26.32 -2.55 26.48
CA GLY A 298 -26.79 -1.16 26.42
C GLY A 298 -25.67 -0.15 26.64
N LEU A 299 -25.76 0.98 25.93
CA LEU A 299 -25.00 2.19 26.23
C LEU A 299 -25.96 3.20 26.88
N LEU A 300 -25.76 3.39 28.19
CA LEU A 300 -26.32 4.51 28.94
C LEU A 300 -25.69 5.82 28.44
N GLY A 301 -26.53 6.84 28.31
CA GLY A 301 -26.12 8.18 27.94
C GLY A 301 -25.29 8.88 29.01
N LEU A 302 -24.27 9.62 28.57
CA LEU A 302 -23.70 10.74 29.29
C LEU A 302 -24.19 12.03 28.64
N GLY A 303 -24.91 12.85 29.41
CA GLY A 303 -25.28 14.19 29.03
C GLY A 303 -24.06 15.11 29.02
N LEU A 304 -23.69 15.60 27.84
CA LEU A 304 -22.78 16.72 27.69
C LEU A 304 -23.53 18.04 27.95
N LEU A 305 -23.10 18.72 29.00
CA LEU A 305 -23.51 20.07 29.34
C LEU A 305 -22.87 21.05 28.34
N ALA A 306 -23.61 21.43 27.30
CA ALA A 306 -23.14 22.41 26.31
C ALA A 306 -23.14 23.84 26.92
N LEU A 307 -21.94 24.38 27.16
CA LEU A 307 -21.73 25.82 27.38
C LEU A 307 -22.13 26.58 26.09
N ARG A 308 -23.26 27.28 26.15
CA ARG A 308 -23.67 28.22 25.09
C ARG A 308 -22.70 29.39 25.03
N HIS A 309 -21.81 29.40 24.04
CA HIS A 309 -21.18 30.62 23.55
C HIS A 309 -22.25 31.49 22.86
N ARG A 310 -22.57 32.64 23.47
CA ARG A 310 -23.27 33.71 22.75
C ARG A 310 -22.27 34.34 21.77
N ARG A 311 -22.39 34.02 20.49
CA ARG A 311 -21.79 34.84 19.42
C ARG A 311 -22.67 36.07 19.23
N SER A 312 -22.18 37.23 19.64
CA SER A 312 -22.72 38.53 19.23
C SER A 312 -22.33 38.77 17.77
N ALA A 313 -23.32 38.71 16.88
CA ALA A 313 -23.16 39.17 15.50
C ALA A 313 -23.39 40.69 15.47
N ALA A 314 -22.35 41.44 15.09
CA ALA A 314 -22.48 42.83 14.67
C ALA A 314 -22.67 42.86 13.13
N PRO A 315 -23.62 43.61 12.58
CA PRO A 315 -23.74 43.78 11.14
C PRO A 315 -22.76 44.87 10.67
N LYS A 316 -21.87 44.53 9.73
CA LYS A 316 -21.18 45.52 8.89
C LYS A 316 -22.10 45.87 7.72
N SER A 317 -22.65 47.07 7.76
CA SER A 317 -23.14 47.80 6.60
C SER A 317 -21.96 48.49 5.90
N GLY A 318 -21.86 48.34 4.59
CA GLY A 318 -20.90 49.06 3.75
C GLY A 318 -21.08 48.67 2.28
N CYS A 319 -21.25 49.69 1.44
CA CYS A 319 -21.32 49.64 -0.02
C CYS A 319 -20.12 48.98 -0.69
#